data_AF-A0A2D9WQ60-F1
#
_entry.id   AF-A0A2D9WQ60-F1
#
_cell.length_a   1.000
_cell.length_b   1.000
_cell.length_c   1.000
_cell.angle_alpha   90.00
_cell.angle_beta   90.00
_cell.angle_gamma   90.00
#
_symmetry.space_group_name_H-M   'P 1'
#
loop_
_entity.id
_entity.type
_entity.pdbx_description
1 polymer ?
#
loop_
_entity_poly.entity_id
_entity_poly.type
_entity_poly.pdbx_seq_one_letter_code
_entity_poly.pdbx_strand_id
1 'polypeptide(L)'
;MFLAVFSSSLVSEKIDDNSERVVLKLPKIIAPYKCAFLPLLKKDGLPEMAKEIKEKLKLKFSTTYDDKDAIGRRYRRQDAIGTPYCITVDHQTLDDNTITVRDRDSMKQERIKIETLEHFLNNSLDINNWLLKGG
;
A
#
# COMPACT_ATOMS: atom_id res chain seq x y z
N MET A 1 22.09 -5.35 -14.79
CA MET A 1 21.72 -6.09 -13.56
C MET A 1 20.37 -5.66 -12.98
N PHE A 2 20.10 -4.36 -12.83
CA PHE A 2 18.81 -3.85 -12.31
C PHE A 2 17.58 -4.39 -13.04
N LEU A 3 17.57 -4.36 -14.37
CA LEU A 3 16.46 -4.87 -15.19
C LEU A 3 16.17 -6.36 -14.96
N ALA A 4 17.19 -7.19 -14.68
CA ALA A 4 17.00 -8.61 -14.41
C ALA A 4 16.26 -8.86 -13.09
N VAL A 5 16.49 -8.03 -12.07
CA VAL A 5 15.75 -8.08 -10.79
C VAL A 5 14.28 -7.71 -10.99
N PHE A 6 14.00 -6.64 -11.75
CA PHE A 6 12.62 -6.27 -12.07
C PHE A 6 11.90 -7.32 -12.91
N SER A 7 12.58 -7.86 -13.92
CA SER A 7 12.00 -8.90 -14.79
C SER A 7 11.70 -10.20 -14.03
N SER A 8 12.54 -10.58 -13.06
CA SER A 8 12.32 -11.78 -12.23
C SER A 8 11.28 -11.56 -11.13
N SER A 9 11.12 -10.33 -10.66
CA SER A 9 10.14 -9.98 -9.61
C SER A 9 8.74 -9.70 -10.14
N LEU A 10 8.58 -9.48 -11.45
CA LEU A 10 7.29 -9.25 -12.08
C LEU A 10 6.59 -10.60 -12.32
N VAL A 11 5.50 -10.83 -11.57
CA VAL A 11 4.77 -12.10 -11.59
C VAL A 11 3.33 -11.86 -11.97
N SER A 12 2.80 -12.69 -12.87
CA SER A 12 1.37 -12.78 -13.14
C SER A 12 0.78 -13.89 -12.28
N GLU A 13 -0.15 -13.54 -11.39
CA GLU A 13 -0.84 -14.49 -10.52
C GLU A 13 -2.30 -14.61 -10.91
N LYS A 14 -2.82 -15.84 -10.89
CA LYS A 14 -4.25 -16.10 -11.00
C LYS A 14 -4.89 -15.95 -9.62
N ILE A 15 -5.96 -15.17 -9.57
CA ILE A 15 -6.81 -14.97 -8.40
C ILE A 15 -7.99 -15.94 -8.50
N ASP A 16 -8.54 -16.33 -7.35
CA ASP A 16 -9.68 -17.24 -7.20
C ASP A 16 -10.89 -16.89 -8.09
N ASP A 17 -11.11 -15.60 -8.38
CA ASP A 17 -12.17 -15.10 -9.29
C ASP A 17 -11.88 -15.34 -10.79
N ASN A 18 -10.94 -16.23 -11.11
CA ASN A 18 -10.45 -16.50 -12.47
C ASN A 18 -9.86 -15.26 -13.17
N SER A 19 -9.48 -14.24 -12.40
CA SER A 19 -8.87 -13.01 -12.88
C SER A 19 -7.36 -13.02 -12.66
N GLU A 20 -6.61 -12.39 -13.56
CA GLU A 20 -5.16 -12.28 -13.42
C GLU A 20 -4.78 -10.94 -12.80
N ARG A 21 -3.77 -10.96 -11.92
CA ARG A 21 -3.08 -9.76 -11.46
C ARG A 21 -1.61 -9.81 -11.81
N VAL A 22 -1.08 -8.65 -12.19
CA VAL A 22 0.35 -8.44 -12.33
C VAL A 22 0.85 -7.82 -11.03
N VAL A 23 1.85 -8.44 -10.41
CA VAL A 23 2.44 -7.99 -9.15
C VAL A 23 3.94 -7.87 -9.33
N LEU A 24 4.49 -6.73 -8.94
CA LEU A 24 5.93 -6.58 -8.82
C LEU A 24 6.35 -6.92 -7.38
N LYS A 25 6.75 -8.18 -7.16
CA LYS A 25 7.08 -8.76 -5.85
C LYS A 25 8.46 -8.35 -5.32
N LEU A 26 8.75 -7.06 -5.34
CA LEU A 26 9.98 -6.55 -4.75
C LEU A 26 9.91 -6.63 -3.21
N PRO A 27 11.01 -6.97 -2.51
CA PRO A 27 11.07 -6.84 -1.06
C PRO A 27 10.61 -5.45 -0.60
N LYS A 28 9.79 -5.41 0.46
CA LYS A 28 9.12 -4.18 0.92
C LYS A 28 10.13 -3.04 1.20
N ILE A 29 11.32 -3.40 1.65
CA ILE A 29 12.46 -2.49 1.92
C ILE A 29 13.02 -1.78 0.67
N ILE A 30 12.89 -2.36 -0.52
CA ILE A 30 13.39 -1.75 -1.77
C ILE A 30 12.27 -1.28 -2.72
N ALA A 31 11.00 -1.45 -2.32
CA ALA A 31 9.89 -0.96 -3.12
C ALA A 31 9.97 0.57 -3.37
N PRO A 32 9.67 1.05 -4.59
CA PRO A 32 9.78 2.47 -4.95
C PRO A 32 8.90 3.38 -4.10
N TYR A 33 7.64 2.99 -3.94
CA TYR A 33 6.71 3.56 -2.98
C TYR A 33 6.46 2.54 -1.89
N LYS A 34 6.50 2.97 -0.63
CA LYS A 34 6.20 2.15 0.53
C LYS A 34 4.70 2.07 0.78
N CYS A 35 4.03 3.21 0.60
CA CYS A 35 2.61 3.36 0.91
C CYS A 35 1.88 4.13 -0.19
N ALA A 36 0.67 3.69 -0.53
CA ALA A 36 -0.26 4.42 -1.39
C ALA A 36 -1.51 4.83 -0.60
N PHE A 37 -1.88 6.10 -0.63
CA PHE A 37 -3.10 6.62 -0.01
C PHE A 37 -4.23 6.70 -1.04
N LEU A 38 -5.30 5.98 -0.78
CA LEU A 38 -6.41 5.74 -1.70
C LEU A 38 -7.73 6.13 -1.02
N PRO A 39 -8.30 7.32 -1.28
CA PRO A 39 -9.62 7.65 -0.75
C PRO A 39 -10.68 6.78 -1.43
N LEU A 40 -11.63 6.23 -0.69
CA LEU A 40 -12.65 5.34 -1.24
C LEU A 40 -13.47 6.05 -2.33
N LEU A 41 -13.83 7.31 -2.08
CA LEU A 41 -14.52 8.20 -3.01
C LEU A 41 -13.76 9.51 -3.21
N LYS A 42 -14.02 10.17 -4.35
CA LYS A 42 -13.47 11.50 -4.69
C LYS A 42 -14.25 12.67 -4.08
N LYS A 43 -14.99 12.44 -2.99
CA LYS A 43 -15.93 13.39 -2.40
C LYS A 43 -15.91 13.25 -0.88
N ASP A 44 -16.70 14.07 -0.21
CA ASP A 44 -17.01 13.95 1.22
C ASP A 44 -15.78 14.06 2.14
N GLY A 45 -14.80 14.88 1.75
CA GLY A 45 -13.60 15.13 2.56
C GLY A 45 -12.61 13.96 2.65
N LEU A 46 -12.93 12.78 2.12
CA LEU A 46 -12.01 11.63 2.10
C LEU A 46 -10.69 11.93 1.38
N PRO A 47 -10.67 12.64 0.23
CA PRO A 47 -9.42 13.03 -0.43
C PRO A 47 -8.56 13.95 0.43
N GLU A 48 -9.16 14.84 1.20
CA GLU A 48 -8.45 15.79 2.07
C GLU A 48 -7.81 15.06 3.24
N MET A 49 -8.57 14.19 3.92
CA MET A 49 -8.06 13.34 4.99
C MET A 49 -6.91 12.43 4.49
N ALA A 50 -7.08 11.79 3.34
CA ALA A 50 -6.03 10.94 2.76
C ALA A 50 -4.74 11.73 2.45
N LYS A 51 -4.87 12.98 1.97
CA LYS A 51 -3.72 13.87 1.76
C LYS A 51 -3.09 14.28 3.09
N GLU A 52 -3.88 14.61 4.11
CA GLU A 52 -3.36 14.98 5.42
C GLU A 52 -2.52 13.86 6.05
N ILE A 53 -3.03 12.62 6.03
CA ILE A 53 -2.29 11.46 6.54
C ILE A 53 -1.02 11.24 5.72
N LYS A 54 -1.09 11.39 4.40
CA LYS A 54 0.10 11.32 3.54
C LYS A 54 1.14 12.37 3.92
N GLU A 55 0.73 13.62 4.14
CA GLU A 55 1.63 14.72 4.47
C GLU A 55 2.37 14.48 5.80
N LYS A 56 1.74 13.82 6.77
CA LYS A 56 2.39 13.40 8.03
C LYS A 56 3.48 12.34 7.81
N LEU A 57 3.30 11.47 6.81
CA LEU A 57 4.17 10.30 6.58
C LEU A 57 5.20 10.49 5.44
N LYS A 58 5.02 11.49 4.57
CA LYS A 58 5.88 11.71 3.39
C LYS A 58 7.35 11.95 3.71
N LEU A 59 7.66 12.48 4.90
CA LEU A 59 9.04 12.74 5.32
C LEU A 59 9.76 11.48 5.81
N LYS A 60 9.01 10.45 6.21
CA LYS A 60 9.54 9.19 6.75
C LYS A 60 9.55 8.07 5.72
N PHE A 61 8.57 8.07 4.80
CA PHE A 61 8.41 7.01 3.81
C PHE A 61 8.15 7.57 2.41
N SER A 62 8.57 6.82 1.39
CA SER A 62 8.14 7.09 0.01
C SER A 62 6.64 6.80 -0.12
N THR A 63 5.85 7.86 -0.29
CA THR A 63 4.39 7.76 -0.36
C THR A 63 3.85 8.18 -1.73
N THR A 64 2.74 7.59 -2.13
CA THR A 64 1.97 7.99 -3.32
C THR A 64 0.51 8.22 -2.97
N TYR A 65 -0.19 9.00 -3.79
CA TYR A 65 -1.63 9.26 -3.64
C TYR A 65 -2.31 8.95 -4.96
N ASP A 66 -3.44 8.26 -4.90
CA ASP A 66 -4.17 7.87 -6.10
C ASP A 66 -5.67 7.83 -5.84
N ASP A 67 -6.39 8.75 -6.49
CA ASP A 67 -7.84 8.80 -6.47
C ASP A 67 -8.48 8.38 -7.79
N LYS A 68 -7.70 8.07 -8.85
CA LYS A 68 -8.26 7.84 -10.18
C LYS A 68 -8.85 6.43 -10.30
N ASP A 69 -10.02 6.31 -10.92
CA ASP A 69 -10.74 5.05 -11.12
C ASP A 69 -11.31 4.41 -9.83
N ALA A 70 -11.97 3.26 -9.96
CA ALA A 70 -12.48 2.49 -8.82
C ALA A 70 -11.36 1.87 -7.98
N ILE A 71 -11.59 1.69 -6.68
CA ILE A 71 -10.58 1.22 -5.70
C ILE A 71 -9.87 -0.08 -6.14
N GLY A 72 -10.59 -1.04 -6.70
CA GLY A 72 -10.01 -2.30 -7.18
C GLY A 72 -9.01 -2.11 -8.32
N ARG A 73 -9.24 -1.14 -9.22
CA ARG A 73 -8.26 -0.79 -10.28
C ARG A 73 -7.03 -0.11 -9.68
N ARG A 74 -7.20 0.68 -8.62
CA ARG A 74 -6.08 1.31 -7.90
C ARG A 74 -5.21 0.27 -7.21
N TYR A 75 -5.79 -0.71 -6.52
CA TYR A 75 -5.03 -1.83 -5.96
C TYR A 75 -4.23 -2.57 -7.03
N ARG A 76 -4.84 -2.92 -8.17
CA ARG A 76 -4.11 -3.56 -9.27
C ARG A 76 -2.94 -2.71 -9.79
N ARG A 77 -3.12 -1.39 -9.91
CA ARG A 77 -2.06 -0.47 -10.31
C ARG A 77 -0.92 -0.44 -9.29
N GLN A 78 -1.25 -0.39 -8.00
CA GLN A 78 -0.28 -0.38 -6.90
C GLN A 78 0.47 -1.72 -6.79
N ASP A 79 -0.24 -2.85 -6.95
CA ASP A 79 0.34 -4.19 -6.99
C ASP A 79 1.36 -4.31 -8.15
N ALA A 80 1.01 -3.79 -9.33
CA ALA A 80 1.86 -3.84 -10.53
C ALA A 80 3.12 -2.96 -10.43
N ILE A 81 3.06 -1.83 -9.71
CA ILE A 81 4.24 -0.98 -9.45
C ILE A 81 5.01 -1.39 -8.19
N GLY A 82 4.50 -2.41 -7.48
CA GLY A 82 5.18 -3.03 -6.35
C GLY A 82 5.04 -2.30 -5.02
N THR A 83 4.04 -1.42 -4.86
CA THR A 83 3.78 -0.73 -3.59
C THR A 83 3.32 -1.73 -2.52
N PRO A 84 4.04 -1.89 -1.40
CA PRO A 84 3.73 -2.90 -0.39
C PRO A 84 2.40 -2.66 0.34
N TYR A 85 2.12 -1.41 0.71
CA TYR A 85 0.95 -1.07 1.52
C TYR A 85 0.03 -0.10 0.79
N CYS A 86 -1.25 -0.49 0.64
CA CYS A 86 -2.30 0.42 0.21
C CYS A 86 -3.15 0.81 1.41
N ILE A 87 -3.28 2.10 1.66
CA ILE A 87 -4.01 2.68 2.77
C ILE A 87 -5.28 3.32 2.21
N THR A 88 -6.42 2.79 2.61
CA THR A 88 -7.72 3.25 2.19
C THR A 88 -8.41 4.04 3.28
N VAL A 89 -8.90 5.21 2.89
CA VAL A 89 -9.67 6.14 3.73
C VAL A 89 -11.12 6.06 3.28
N ASP A 90 -12.01 5.64 4.17
CA ASP A 90 -13.43 5.47 3.92
C ASP A 90 -14.27 6.41 4.82
N HIS A 91 -15.59 6.37 4.68
CA HIS A 91 -16.46 7.23 5.49
C HIS A 91 -16.35 6.97 7.00
N GLN A 92 -16.10 5.71 7.38
CA GLN A 92 -15.97 5.39 8.78
C GLN A 92 -14.68 5.97 9.37
N THR A 93 -13.63 6.16 8.55
CA THR A 93 -12.43 6.91 8.96
C THR A 93 -12.75 8.30 9.53
N LEU A 94 -13.79 8.97 9.01
CA LEU A 94 -14.18 10.29 9.50
C LEU A 94 -14.82 10.24 10.90
N ASP A 95 -15.44 9.11 11.24
CA ASP A 95 -16.13 8.91 12.52
C ASP A 95 -15.21 8.32 13.59
N ASP A 96 -14.34 7.37 13.22
CA ASP A 96 -13.57 6.54 14.15
C ASP A 96 -12.04 6.68 14.05
N ASN A 97 -11.54 7.51 13.14
CA ASN A 97 -10.10 7.69 12.87
C ASN A 97 -9.34 6.38 12.59
N THR A 98 -10.03 5.41 11.98
CA THR A 98 -9.41 4.16 11.52
C THR A 98 -9.33 4.10 10.00
N ILE A 99 -8.31 3.38 9.52
CA ILE A 99 -8.01 3.22 8.10
C ILE A 99 -7.83 1.75 7.80
N THR A 100 -8.07 1.40 6.54
CA THR A 100 -7.85 0.04 6.06
C THR A 100 -6.48 -0.04 5.38
N VAL A 101 -5.62 -0.93 5.83
CA VAL A 101 -4.31 -1.20 5.25
C VAL A 101 -4.34 -2.55 4.56
N ARG A 102 -4.04 -2.56 3.27
CA ARG A 102 -3.90 -3.78 2.46
C ARG A 102 -2.44 -4.08 2.18
N ASP A 103 -2.03 -5.32 2.43
CA ASP A 103 -0.71 -5.85 2.06
C ASP A 103 -0.74 -6.41 0.63
N ARG A 104 0.21 -5.99 -0.20
CA ARG A 104 0.39 -6.43 -1.59
C ARG A 104 0.53 -7.95 -1.72
N ASP A 105 1.38 -8.55 -0.88
CA ASP A 105 1.81 -9.94 -1.04
C ASP A 105 0.72 -10.90 -0.60
N SER A 106 0.18 -10.67 0.61
CA SER A 106 -0.86 -11.52 1.20
C SER A 106 -2.29 -11.18 0.77
N MET A 107 -2.50 -10.02 0.14
CA MET A 107 -3.82 -9.43 -0.16
C MET A 107 -4.71 -9.18 1.07
N LYS A 108 -4.21 -9.39 2.28
CA LYS A 108 -4.97 -9.19 3.51
C LYS A 108 -5.23 -7.71 3.74
N GLN A 109 -6.44 -7.42 4.21
CA GLN A 109 -6.88 -6.09 4.61
C GLN A 109 -7.04 -6.09 6.12
N GLU A 110 -6.37 -5.16 6.79
CA GLU A 110 -6.43 -4.97 8.24
C GLU A 110 -6.86 -3.55 8.53
N ARG A 111 -7.77 -3.39 9.50
CA ARG A 111 -8.24 -2.07 9.93
C ARG A 111 -7.49 -1.65 11.18
N ILE A 112 -6.79 -0.52 11.11
CA ILE A 112 -5.96 -0.01 12.20
C ILE A 112 -6.28 1.47 12.45
N LYS A 113 -5.92 1.97 13.64
CA LYS A 113 -6.03 3.40 13.96
C LYS A 113 -4.97 4.19 13.20
N ILE A 114 -5.29 5.40 12.75
CA ILE A 114 -4.33 6.30 12.07
C ILE A 114 -3.08 6.51 12.92
N GLU A 115 -3.23 6.66 14.23
CA GLU A 115 -2.13 6.85 15.19
C GLU A 115 -1.14 5.67 15.19
N THR A 116 -1.63 4.45 14.97
CA THR A 116 -0.81 3.23 14.96
C THR A 116 -0.14 2.96 13.62
N LEU A 117 -0.56 3.66 12.55
CA LEU A 117 -0.07 3.44 11.20
C LEU A 117 1.45 3.63 11.09
N GLU A 118 1.99 4.67 11.69
CA GLU A 118 3.43 4.95 11.59
C GLU A 118 4.25 3.82 12.21
N HIS A 119 3.85 3.36 13.40
CA HIS A 119 4.52 2.26 14.09
C HIS A 119 4.43 0.96 13.28
N PHE A 120 3.24 0.67 12.72
CA PHE A 120 3.03 -0.48 11.84
C PHE A 120 3.98 -0.46 10.64
N LEU A 121 4.09 0.69 9.96
CA LEU A 121 4.96 0.86 8.80
C LEU A 121 6.43 0.74 9.16
N ASN A 122 6.88 1.39 10.24
CA ASN A 122 8.26 1.29 10.71
C ASN A 122 8.64 -0.16 10.98
N ASN A 123 7.83 -0.87 11.75
CA ASN A 123 8.14 -2.26 12.12
C ASN A 123 8.25 -3.17 10.88
N SER A 124 7.38 -2.96 9.89
CA SER A 124 7.37 -3.82 8.70
C SER A 124 8.31 -3.39 7.57
N LEU A 125 8.79 -2.15 7.57
CA LEU A 125 9.70 -1.62 6.56
C LEU A 125 11.14 -1.45 7.06
N ASP A 126 11.40 -1.75 8.35
CA ASP A 126 12.75 -1.76 8.91
C ASP A 126 13.58 -2.89 8.29
N ILE A 127 14.75 -2.51 7.79
CA ILE A 127 15.72 -3.43 7.19
C ILE A 127 16.23 -4.46 8.20
N ASN A 128 16.40 -4.08 9.46
CA ASN A 128 16.90 -4.98 10.50
C ASN A 128 15.88 -6.10 10.75
N ASN A 129 14.60 -5.73 10.87
CA ASN A 129 13.52 -6.69 11.04
C ASN A 129 13.36 -7.60 9.83
N TRP A 130 13.57 -7.07 8.62
CA TRP A 130 13.53 -7.86 7.40
C TRP A 130 14.67 -8.88 7.34
N LEU A 131 15.91 -8.46 7.64
CA LEU A 131 17.08 -9.35 7.66
C LEU A 131 16.95 -10.45 8.72
N LEU A 132 16.42 -10.12 9.90
CA LEU A 132 16.24 -11.07 11.00
C LEU A 132 15.17 -12.13 10.72
N LYS A 133 14.19 -11.83 9.86
CA LYS A 133 13.13 -12.77 9.48
C LYS A 133 13.55 -13.79 8.41
N GLY A 134 14.76 -13.67 7.87
CA GLY A 134 15.25 -14.48 6.74
C GLY A 134 14.54 -14.06 5.46
N GLY A 135 15.27 -13.36 4.58
CA GLY A 135 14.75 -12.79 3.33
C GLY A 135 14.09 -13.80 2.40
#